data_AF-A0A3C0GBB2-F1
#
_entry.id   AF-A0A3C0GBB2-F1
#
_cell.length_a   1.000
_cell.length_b   1.000
_cell.length_c   1.000
_cell.angle_alpha   90.00
_cell.angle_beta   90.00
_cell.angle_gamma   90.00
#
_symmetry.space_group_name_H-M   'P 1'
#
loop_
_entity.id
_entity.type
_entity.pdbx_description
1 polymer ?
#
loop_
_entity_poly.entity_id
_entity_poly.type
_entity_poly.pdbx_seq_one_letter_code
_entity_poly.pdbx_strand_id
1 'polypeptide(L)'
;MQYEGVLRKMQTEIGSPIQYYMLFESDFLNVNQVLDKSLKIEFIKHQCLNCGNDRPIYRQGFCRTCFFEIPSAGDWIMRPELSKAHLDQEDRDLAYEKKVQLQPH
;
A
#
# COMPACT_ATOMS: atom_id res chain seq x y z
N MET A 1 8.59 14.55 -18.07
CA MET A 1 8.17 14.18 -16.71
C MET A 1 9.41 13.81 -15.94
N GLN A 2 9.60 14.36 -14.73
CA GLN A 2 10.83 14.18 -13.96
C GLN A 2 10.75 12.95 -13.04
N TYR A 3 9.55 12.68 -12.50
CA TYR A 3 9.24 11.48 -11.72
C TYR A 3 7.89 10.92 -12.19
N GLU A 4 7.75 9.61 -12.17
CA GLU A 4 6.50 8.90 -12.47
C GLU A 4 6.34 7.71 -11.51
N GLY A 5 5.12 7.53 -11.01
CA GLY A 5 4.76 6.33 -10.27
C GLY A 5 3.49 6.50 -9.46
N VAL A 6 3.15 5.46 -8.70
CA VAL A 6 1.96 5.44 -7.85
C VAL A 6 2.24 6.16 -6.54
N LEU A 7 1.37 7.11 -6.17
CA LEU A 7 1.45 7.75 -4.86
C LEU A 7 1.20 6.72 -3.76
N ARG A 8 2.17 6.58 -2.85
CA ARG A 8 2.15 5.67 -1.69
C ARG A 8 2.48 6.45 -0.43
N LYS A 9 2.29 5.83 0.74
CA LYS A 9 2.75 6.39 2.01
C LYS A 9 4.26 6.66 1.92
N MET A 10 4.65 7.89 2.22
CA MET A 10 6.06 8.30 2.20
C MET A 10 6.87 7.52 3.23
N GLN A 11 8.11 7.19 2.89
CA GLN A 11 9.08 6.78 3.88
C GLN A 11 9.52 7.99 4.69
N THR A 12 9.76 7.77 5.98
CA THR A 12 10.10 8.83 6.92
C THR A 12 11.35 8.43 7.66
N GLU A 13 12.34 9.32 7.66
CA GLU A 13 13.58 9.16 8.39
C GLU A 13 13.65 10.19 9.52
N ILE A 14 14.09 9.73 10.70
CA ILE A 14 14.28 10.59 11.86
C ILE A 14 15.42 11.57 11.55
N GLY A 15 15.11 12.85 11.58
CA GLY A 15 16.07 13.94 11.37
C GLY A 15 15.56 15.22 12.02
N SER A 16 16.34 16.30 11.90
CA SER A 16 15.93 17.64 12.32
C SER A 16 16.10 18.62 11.15
N PRO A 17 15.04 18.88 10.35
CA PRO A 17 13.68 18.34 10.45
C PRO A 17 13.57 16.87 9.99
N ILE A 18 12.44 16.23 10.30
CA ILE A 18 12.08 14.89 9.80
C ILE A 18 12.12 14.89 8.27
N GLN A 19 12.75 13.87 7.67
CA GLN A 19 12.89 13.76 6.22
C GLN A 19 11.80 12.86 5.63
N TYR A 20 11.13 13.33 4.58
CA TYR A 20 10.07 12.62 3.89
C TYR A 20 10.50 12.26 2.47
N TYR A 21 10.41 10.97 2.15
CA TYR A 21 10.79 10.43 0.86
C TYR A 21 9.57 9.82 0.16
N MET A 22 9.26 10.35 -1.02
CA MET A 22 8.30 9.75 -1.93
C MET A 22 9.03 8.74 -2.81
N LEU A 23 8.74 7.46 -2.64
CA LEU A 23 9.36 6.39 -3.42
C LEU A 23 8.56 6.05 -4.67
N PHE A 24 9.26 5.93 -5.79
CA PHE A 24 8.77 5.39 -7.06
C PHE A 24 9.46 4.06 -7.37
N GLU A 25 9.14 3.43 -8.51
CA GLU A 25 9.70 2.10 -8.84
C GLU A 25 11.21 2.12 -9.05
N SER A 26 11.73 3.18 -9.67
CA SER A 26 13.15 3.30 -10.04
C SER A 26 13.85 4.51 -9.43
N ASP A 27 13.13 5.35 -8.68
CA ASP A 27 13.66 6.62 -8.16
C ASP A 27 12.92 7.04 -6.89
N PHE A 28 13.39 8.11 -6.26
CA PHE A 28 12.73 8.73 -5.12
C PHE A 28 12.88 10.25 -5.11
N LEU A 29 11.91 10.92 -4.50
CA LEU A 29 11.94 12.35 -4.26
C LEU A 29 12.03 12.62 -2.77
N ASN A 30 13.11 13.26 -2.32
CA ASN A 30 13.11 13.90 -1.00
C ASN A 30 12.19 15.13 -1.07
N VAL A 31 11.01 15.00 -0.48
CA VAL A 31 9.94 16.00 -0.55
C VAL A 31 10.34 17.28 0.17
N ASN A 32 11.17 17.19 1.22
CA ASN A 32 11.65 18.36 1.95
C ASN A 32 12.42 19.34 1.03
N GLN A 33 13.12 18.84 0.01
CA GLN A 33 13.92 19.66 -0.91
C GLN A 33 13.08 20.45 -1.91
N VAL A 34 11.79 20.13 -2.02
CA VAL A 34 10.85 20.77 -2.94
C VAL A 34 9.75 21.56 -2.23
N LEU A 35 9.86 21.70 -0.91
CA LEU A 35 9.04 22.66 -0.16
C LEU A 35 9.26 24.07 -0.71
N ASP A 36 8.18 24.85 -0.73
CA ASP A 36 8.13 26.23 -1.26
C ASP A 36 8.46 26.39 -2.75
N LYS A 37 8.51 25.28 -3.51
CA LYS A 37 8.66 25.28 -4.96
C LYS A 37 7.32 25.06 -5.65
N SER A 38 7.18 25.58 -6.88
CA SER A 38 6.03 25.29 -7.73
C SER A 38 6.15 23.88 -8.30
N LEU A 39 5.14 23.04 -8.06
CA LEU A 39 5.09 21.66 -8.55
C LEU A 39 3.94 21.51 -9.53
N LYS A 40 4.17 20.73 -10.59
CA LYS A 40 3.15 20.33 -11.54
C LYS A 40 2.91 18.83 -11.37
N ILE A 41 1.66 18.45 -11.10
CA ILE A 41 1.22 17.07 -10.97
C ILE A 41 0.25 16.79 -12.10
N GLU A 42 0.48 15.71 -12.84
CA GLU A 42 -0.37 15.27 -13.93
C GLU A 42 -0.87 13.85 -13.63
N PHE A 43 -2.17 13.63 -13.81
CA PHE A 43 -2.73 12.30 -13.72
C PHE A 43 -2.46 11.55 -15.03
N ILE A 44 -1.78 10.41 -14.92
CA ILE A 44 -1.45 9.56 -16.08
C ILE A 44 -2.46 8.42 -16.17
N LYS A 45 -2.56 7.63 -15.10
CA LYS A 45 -3.36 6.40 -15.04
C LYS A 45 -3.61 5.95 -13.61
N HIS A 46 -4.43 4.91 -13.48
CA HIS A 46 -4.53 4.16 -12.24
C HIS A 46 -3.52 3.00 -12.28
N GLN A 47 -3.13 2.47 -11.12
CA GLN A 47 -2.27 1.27 -11.08
C GLN A 47 -2.52 0.51 -9.79
N CYS A 48 -2.93 -0.75 -9.92
CA CYS A 48 -3.16 -1.63 -8.78
C CYS A 48 -1.85 -1.90 -8.03
N LEU A 49 -1.84 -1.72 -6.70
CA LEU A 49 -0.67 -1.98 -5.87
C LEU A 49 -0.26 -3.45 -5.78
N ASN A 50 -1.17 -4.38 -6.11
CA ASN A 50 -0.87 -5.81 -6.13
C ASN A 50 -0.37 -6.29 -7.50
N CYS A 51 -1.15 -6.07 -8.56
CA CYS A 51 -0.86 -6.63 -9.88
C CYS A 51 -0.18 -5.67 -10.87
N GLY A 52 0.03 -4.39 -10.49
CA GLY A 52 0.70 -3.39 -11.34
C GLY A 52 -0.07 -2.95 -12.59
N ASN A 53 -1.23 -3.54 -12.86
CA ASN A 53 -2.02 -3.23 -14.05
C ASN A 53 -2.74 -1.88 -13.92
N ASP A 54 -2.89 -1.21 -15.06
CA ASP A 54 -3.75 -0.04 -15.20
C ASP A 54 -5.21 -0.45 -15.19
N ARG A 55 -5.84 -0.30 -14.02
CA ARG A 55 -7.25 -0.62 -13.77
C ARG A 55 -7.79 0.37 -12.75
N PRO A 56 -9.08 0.71 -12.80
CA PRO A 56 -9.73 1.48 -11.75
C PRO A 56 -9.47 0.86 -10.37
N ILE A 57 -9.08 1.71 -9.42
CA ILE A 57 -8.83 1.30 -8.04
C ILE A 57 -10.17 1.23 -7.30
N TYR A 58 -10.41 0.10 -6.63
CA TYR A 58 -11.63 -0.13 -5.87
C TYR A 58 -11.46 0.32 -4.42
N ARG A 59 -10.51 -0.28 -3.70
CA ARG A 59 -10.28 0.00 -2.27
C ARG A 59 -8.87 -0.44 -1.86
N GLN A 60 -8.27 0.24 -0.87
CA GLN A 60 -6.93 -0.05 -0.34
C GLN A 60 -5.81 -0.07 -1.41
N GLY A 61 -5.97 0.67 -2.51
CA GLY A 61 -4.99 0.68 -3.60
C GLY A 61 -5.05 -0.56 -4.51
N PHE A 62 -6.06 -1.43 -4.35
CA PHE A 62 -6.25 -2.61 -5.18
C PHE A 62 -7.39 -2.42 -6.19
N CYS A 63 -7.25 -3.03 -7.37
CA CYS A 63 -8.37 -3.21 -8.28
C CYS A 63 -9.39 -4.19 -7.68
N ARG A 64 -10.62 -4.20 -8.20
CA ARG A 64 -11.72 -5.02 -7.67
C ARG A 64 -11.34 -6.50 -7.54
N THR A 65 -10.74 -7.09 -8.58
CA THR A 65 -10.28 -8.49 -8.59
C THR A 65 -9.30 -8.76 -7.45
N CYS A 66 -8.18 -8.02 -7.40
CA CYS A 66 -7.19 -8.22 -6.36
C CYS A 66 -7.75 -7.98 -4.95
N PHE A 67 -8.65 -7.01 -4.77
CA PHE A 67 -9.24 -6.72 -3.47
C PHE A 67 -9.99 -7.92 -2.86
N PHE A 68 -10.70 -8.71 -3.67
CA PHE A 68 -11.45 -9.87 -3.19
C PHE A 68 -10.62 -11.15 -3.11
N GLU A 69 -9.50 -11.22 -3.83
CA GLU A 69 -8.69 -12.43 -3.95
C GLU A 69 -7.50 -12.47 -2.97
N ILE A 70 -6.83 -11.34 -2.71
CA ILE A 70 -5.57 -11.38 -1.93
C ILE A 70 -5.83 -11.43 -0.42
N PRO A 71 -5.06 -12.21 0.36
CA PRO A 71 -5.26 -12.33 1.80
C PRO A 71 -4.96 -11.01 2.55
N SER A 72 -4.07 -10.17 2.01
CA SER A 72 -3.76 -8.84 2.55
C SER A 72 -4.86 -7.79 2.34
N ALA A 73 -6.01 -8.17 1.78
CA ALA A 73 -7.21 -7.35 1.69
C ALA A 73 -8.42 -8.06 2.35
N GLY A 74 -8.17 -9.07 3.19
CA GLY A 74 -9.20 -9.76 3.95
C GLY A 74 -9.99 -8.82 4.87
N ASP A 75 -11.26 -9.13 5.09
CA ASP A 75 -12.16 -8.29 5.90
C ASP A 75 -11.65 -8.14 7.33
N TRP A 76 -10.94 -9.15 7.83
CA TRP A 76 -10.34 -9.18 9.16
C TRP A 76 -9.32 -8.06 9.41
N ILE A 77 -8.77 -7.43 8.35
CA ILE A 77 -7.84 -6.30 8.50
C ILE A 77 -8.55 -5.09 9.11
N MET A 78 -9.81 -4.86 8.76
CA MET A 78 -10.64 -3.77 9.30
C MET A 78 -11.55 -4.24 10.43
N ARG A 79 -11.79 -5.55 10.53
CA ARG A 79 -12.66 -6.20 11.51
C ARG A 79 -11.95 -7.41 12.13
N PRO A 80 -10.97 -7.19 13.02
CA PRO A 80 -10.15 -8.28 13.58
C PRO A 80 -10.97 -9.42 14.19
N GLU A 81 -12.19 -9.16 14.65
CA GLU A 81 -13.15 -10.13 15.17
C GLU A 81 -13.60 -11.20 14.16
N LEU A 82 -13.42 -10.96 12.85
CA LEU A 82 -13.73 -11.94 11.79
C LEU A 82 -12.59 -12.92 11.51
N SER A 83 -11.43 -12.75 12.17
CA SER A 83 -10.31 -13.68 12.07
C SER A 83 -10.71 -15.09 12.54
N LYS A 84 -10.42 -16.10 11.71
CA LYS A 84 -10.59 -17.53 12.05
C LYS A 84 -9.31 -18.35 11.88
N ALA A 85 -8.18 -17.70 11.64
CA ALA A 85 -6.89 -18.38 11.45
C ALA A 85 -6.47 -19.21 12.68
N HIS A 86 -6.87 -18.79 13.88
CA HIS A 86 -6.66 -19.52 15.13
C HIS A 86 -7.47 -20.82 15.26
N LEU A 87 -8.50 -21.00 14.42
CA LEU A 87 -9.34 -22.19 14.35
C LEU A 87 -8.97 -23.12 13.17
N ASP A 88 -7.83 -22.86 12.51
CA ASP A 88 -7.41 -23.55 11.29
C ASP A 88 -8.42 -23.43 10.12
N GLN A 89 -9.23 -22.38 10.10
CA GLN A 89 -10.18 -22.10 9.02
C GLN A 89 -9.65 -21.00 8.11
N GLU A 90 -9.55 -21.31 6.80
CA GLU A 90 -9.09 -20.40 5.75
C GLU A 90 -10.15 -19.36 5.37
N ASP A 91 -9.73 -18.10 5.22
CA ASP A 91 -10.51 -17.07 4.51
C ASP A 91 -10.07 -16.99 3.03
N ARG A 92 -8.77 -16.77 2.77
CA ARG A 92 -8.19 -16.68 1.43
C ARG A 92 -6.83 -17.38 1.29
N ASP A 93 -6.01 -17.35 2.35
CA ASP A 93 -4.74 -18.07 2.43
C ASP A 93 -4.39 -18.30 3.90
N LEU A 94 -4.61 -19.53 4.38
CA LEU A 94 -4.43 -19.85 5.80
C LEU A 94 -2.99 -19.67 6.27
N ALA A 95 -2.00 -19.92 5.41
CA ALA A 95 -0.59 -19.82 5.78
C ALA A 95 -0.18 -18.35 5.97
N TYR A 96 -0.60 -17.48 5.05
CA TYR A 96 -0.40 -16.03 5.17
C TYR A 96 -1.16 -15.47 6.38
N GLU A 97 -2.41 -15.89 6.57
CA GLU A 97 -3.27 -15.42 7.65
C GLU A 97 -2.69 -15.76 9.02
N LYS A 98 -2.27 -17.01 9.24
CA LYS A 98 -1.59 -17.41 10.48
C LYS A 98 -0.34 -16.58 10.75
N LYS A 99 0.47 -16.35 9.71
CA LYS A 99 1.69 -15.54 9.81
C LYS A 99 1.40 -14.10 10.24
N VAL A 100 0.31 -13.49 9.76
CA VAL A 100 0.02 -12.08 10.05
C VAL A 100 -0.82 -11.91 11.32
N GLN A 101 -1.78 -12.79 11.56
CA GLN A 101 -2.77 -12.64 12.63
C GLN A 101 -2.32 -13.25 13.95
N LEU A 102 -1.54 -14.34 13.94
CA LEU A 102 -1.10 -15.04 15.15
C LEU A 102 0.27 -14.54 15.60
N GLN A 103 0.39 -13.23 15.79
CA GLN A 103 1.60 -12.60 16.31
C GLN A 103 1.44 -12.25 17.80
N PRO A 104 2.49 -12.42 18.62
CA PRO A 104 2.46 -11.96 20.00
C PRO A 104 2.36 -10.42 20.03
N HIS A 105 1.58 -9.90 20.97
CA HIS A 105 1.35 -8.47 21.19
C HIS A 105 1.86 -8.02 22.55
#